data_AF-A0A970N372-F1
#
_entry.id   AF-A0A970N372-F1
#
_cell.length_a   1.000
_cell.length_b   1.000
_cell.length_c   1.000
_cell.angle_alpha   90.00
_cell.angle_beta   90.00
_cell.angle_gamma   90.00
#
_symmetry.space_group_name_H-M   'P 1'
#
loop_
_entity.id
_entity.type
_entity.pdbx_description
1 polymer ?
#
loop_
_entity_poly.entity_id
_entity_poly.type
_entity_poly.pdbx_seq_one_letter_code
_entity_poly.pdbx_strand_id
1 'polypeptide(L)'
;MGDNVEIDPSAEIGYPVVIGNNCKIEKGAKLLEYSVLADNCVLEMGSVVKKSILWEGACVMRNTIIERCVVGEQCSVKSSAAVFDGVIVDPVRRNES
;
A
#
# COMPACT_ATOMS: atom_id res chain seq x y z
N MET A 1 9.35 -7.89 -8.39
CA MET A 1 8.57 -6.79 -8.98
C MET A 1 7.78 -7.39 -10.13
N GLY A 2 6.50 -7.08 -10.22
CA GLY A 2 5.62 -7.48 -11.32
C GLY A 2 5.72 -6.55 -12.53
N ASP A 3 4.77 -6.71 -13.44
CA ASP A 3 4.67 -5.96 -14.69
C ASP A 3 3.90 -4.64 -14.50
N ASN A 4 4.20 -3.64 -15.36
CA ASN A 4 3.50 -2.35 -15.40
C ASN A 4 3.51 -1.59 -14.05
N VAL A 5 4.61 -1.67 -13.31
CA VAL A 5 4.79 -0.92 -12.06
C VAL A 5 5.29 0.49 -12.36
N GLU A 6 4.57 1.50 -11.89
CA GLU A 6 4.96 2.90 -11.98
C GLU A 6 5.59 3.34 -10.65
N ILE A 7 6.84 3.80 -10.69
CA ILE A 7 7.56 4.31 -9.52
C ILE A 7 8.06 5.71 -9.82
N ASP A 8 7.62 6.69 -9.03
CA ASP A 8 8.15 8.05 -9.12
C ASP A 8 9.65 8.08 -8.78
N PRO A 9 10.47 8.87 -9.49
CA PRO A 9 11.93 8.95 -9.24
C PRO A 9 12.32 9.37 -7.82
N SER A 10 11.41 10.02 -7.07
CA SER A 10 11.63 10.44 -5.69
C SER A 10 11.14 9.43 -4.65
N ALA A 11 10.51 8.33 -5.07
CA ALA A 11 10.06 7.28 -4.18
C ALA A 11 11.25 6.46 -3.65
N GLU A 12 11.12 5.98 -2.42
CA GLU A 12 12.13 5.16 -1.76
C GLU A 12 11.66 3.71 -1.71
N ILE A 13 12.42 2.80 -2.32
CA ILE A 13 12.14 1.36 -2.31
C ILE A 13 13.23 0.66 -1.50
N GLY A 14 12.86 0.18 -0.32
CA GLY A 14 13.71 -0.61 0.56
C GLY A 14 13.86 -2.06 0.12
N TYR A 15 14.63 -2.85 0.87
CA TYR A 15 14.84 -4.27 0.64
C TYR A 15 14.73 -5.07 1.97
N PRO A 16 14.14 -6.27 1.97
CA PRO A 16 13.42 -6.92 0.86
C PRO A 16 12.00 -6.38 0.72
N VAL A 17 11.51 -6.21 -0.51
CA VAL A 17 10.11 -5.86 -0.79
C VAL A 17 9.57 -6.67 -1.96
N VAL A 18 8.26 -6.89 -1.96
CA VAL A 18 7.53 -7.48 -3.09
C VAL A 18 6.55 -6.45 -3.61
N ILE A 19 6.53 -6.28 -4.94
CA ILE A 19 5.61 -5.39 -5.64
C ILE A 19 4.96 -6.23 -6.74
N GLY A 20 3.63 -6.34 -6.71
CA GLY A 20 2.79 -6.98 -7.72
C GLY A 20 2.67 -6.16 -9.01
N ASN A 21 1.72 -6.55 -9.86
CA ASN A 21 1.48 -5.93 -11.15
C ASN A 21 0.65 -4.65 -11.02
N ASN A 22 0.81 -3.71 -11.97
CA ASN A 22 0.01 -2.48 -12.05
C ASN A 22 0.04 -1.62 -10.78
N CYS A 23 1.09 -1.76 -9.96
CA CYS A 23 1.24 -0.95 -8.76
C CYS A 23 1.72 0.44 -9.11
N LYS A 24 1.25 1.45 -8.36
CA LYS A 24 1.68 2.83 -8.50
C LYS A 24 2.28 3.34 -7.19
N ILE A 25 3.52 3.80 -7.24
CA ILE A 25 4.24 4.38 -6.11
C ILE A 25 4.53 5.84 -6.45
N GLU A 26 3.79 6.75 -5.82
CA GLU A 26 3.83 8.18 -6.12
C GLU A 26 5.02 8.91 -5.46
N LYS A 27 5.14 10.20 -5.80
CA LYS A 27 6.20 11.11 -5.34
C LYS A 27 6.45 11.04 -3.84
N GLY A 28 7.71 10.77 -3.46
CA GLY A 28 8.15 10.74 -2.07
C GLY A 28 7.52 9.63 -1.21
N ALA A 29 6.76 8.71 -1.81
CA ALA A 29 6.27 7.53 -1.11
C ALA A 29 7.45 6.60 -0.76
N LYS A 30 7.31 5.86 0.33
CA LYS A 30 8.34 4.96 0.85
C LYS A 30 7.76 3.56 1.03
N LEU A 31 8.26 2.62 0.25
CA LEU A 31 8.00 1.19 0.43
C LEU A 31 9.23 0.56 1.07
N LEU A 32 9.22 0.39 2.38
CA LEU A 32 10.37 -0.03 3.19
C LEU A 32 10.37 -1.54 3.43
N GLU A 33 11.41 -2.03 4.11
CA GLU A 33 11.72 -3.45 4.24
C GLU A 33 10.55 -4.32 4.75
N TYR A 34 10.53 -5.57 4.29
CA TYR A 34 9.53 -6.60 4.60
C TYR A 34 8.10 -6.21 4.24
N SER A 35 7.93 -5.35 3.23
CA SER A 35 6.62 -4.95 2.73
C SER A 35 6.25 -5.69 1.45
N VAL A 36 4.97 -6.03 1.32
CA VAL A 36 4.39 -6.72 0.17
C VAL A 36 3.24 -5.89 -0.36
N LEU A 37 3.31 -5.51 -1.63
CA LEU A 37 2.19 -4.97 -2.40
C LEU A 37 1.70 -6.06 -3.36
N ALA A 38 0.43 -6.45 -3.24
CA ALA A 38 -0.25 -7.26 -4.25
C ALA A 38 -0.57 -6.42 -5.50
N ASP A 39 -1.27 -6.99 -6.46
CA ASP A 39 -1.59 -6.32 -7.72
C ASP A 39 -2.49 -5.10 -7.51
N ASN A 40 -2.38 -4.11 -8.40
CA ASN A 40 -3.21 -2.90 -8.43
C ASN A 40 -3.12 -2.03 -7.16
N CYS A 41 -2.07 -2.16 -6.35
CA CYS A 41 -1.88 -1.33 -5.16
C CYS A 41 -1.43 0.09 -5.51
N VAL A 42 -1.86 1.06 -4.71
CA VAL A 42 -1.47 2.47 -4.87
C VAL A 42 -0.89 3.01 -3.56
N LEU A 43 0.33 3.53 -3.64
CA LEU A 43 0.96 4.32 -2.59
C LEU A 43 0.96 5.79 -3.02
N GLU A 44 0.10 6.60 -2.41
CA GLU A 44 0.02 8.02 -2.73
C GLU A 44 1.23 8.81 -2.18
N MET A 45 1.36 10.04 -2.65
CA MET A 45 2.45 10.96 -2.31
C MET A 45 2.76 11.01 -0.79
N GLY A 46 4.02 10.79 -0.44
CA GLY A 46 4.51 10.86 0.94
C GLY A 46 4.04 9.75 1.88
N SER A 47 3.32 8.74 1.38
CA SER A 47 2.95 7.57 2.18
C SER A 47 4.18 6.75 2.58
N VAL A 48 4.11 6.07 3.72
CA VAL A 48 5.18 5.21 4.23
C VAL A 48 4.59 3.86 4.59
N VAL A 49 5.10 2.80 3.96
CA VAL A 49 4.70 1.42 4.21
C VAL A 49 5.93 0.64 4.65
N LYS A 50 5.85 -0.01 5.80
CA LYS A 50 6.96 -0.77 6.38
C LYS A 50 6.46 -2.05 7.04
N LYS A 51 7.14 -3.19 6.83
CA LYS A 51 6.80 -4.48 7.46
C LYS A 51 5.31 -4.83 7.33
N SER A 52 4.70 -4.52 6.18
CA SER A 52 3.24 -4.57 6.00
C SER A 52 2.84 -5.27 4.71
N ILE A 53 1.65 -5.89 4.70
CA ILE A 53 1.11 -6.59 3.53
C ILE A 53 -0.13 -5.85 3.04
N LEU A 54 -0.14 -5.47 1.77
CA LEU A 54 -1.24 -4.82 1.09
C LEU A 54 -1.81 -5.77 0.05
N TRP A 55 -3.08 -6.11 0.20
CA TRP A 55 -3.81 -6.99 -0.72
C TRP A 55 -4.26 -6.25 -1.98
N GLU A 56 -4.81 -7.00 -2.94
CA GLU A 56 -5.13 -6.49 -4.27
C GLU A 56 -6.00 -5.23 -4.21
N GLY A 57 -5.62 -4.20 -4.98
CA GLY A 57 -6.35 -2.94 -5.02
C GLY A 57 -6.28 -2.10 -3.73
N ALA A 58 -5.42 -2.45 -2.77
CA ALA A 58 -5.23 -1.64 -1.57
C ALA A 58 -4.62 -0.27 -1.91
N CYS A 59 -5.13 0.77 -1.25
CA CYS A 59 -4.69 2.14 -1.45
C CYS A 59 -4.24 2.76 -0.13
N VAL A 60 -3.02 3.29 -0.10
CA VAL A 60 -2.49 4.07 1.03
C VAL A 60 -2.48 5.52 0.63
N MET A 61 -3.30 6.32 1.28
CA MET A 61 -3.46 7.72 0.92
C MET A 61 -2.26 8.59 1.35
N ARG A 62 -2.25 9.82 0.87
CA ARG A 62 -1.19 10.82 1.10
C ARG A 62 -0.77 10.93 2.56
N ASN A 63 0.54 11.02 2.78
CA ASN A 63 1.15 11.25 4.10
C ASN A 63 0.68 10.27 5.19
N THR A 64 0.31 9.06 4.81
CA THR A 64 -0.14 8.01 5.73
C THR A 64 1.03 7.11 6.06
N ILE A 65 1.16 6.72 7.33
CA ILE A 65 2.20 5.78 7.78
C ILE A 65 1.52 4.48 8.21
N ILE A 66 1.97 3.38 7.62
CA ILE A 66 1.53 2.03 7.94
C ILE A 66 2.75 1.20 8.31
N GLU A 67 2.75 0.67 9.53
CA GLU A 67 3.81 -0.22 9.99
C GLU A 67 3.23 -1.45 10.70
N ARG A 68 3.74 -2.65 10.35
CA ARG A 68 3.29 -3.93 10.93
C ARG A 68 1.78 -4.16 10.76
N CYS A 69 1.26 -3.86 9.57
CA CYS A 69 -0.17 -3.97 9.28
C CYS A 69 -0.46 -4.93 8.12
N VAL A 70 -1.70 -5.42 8.08
CA VAL A 70 -2.27 -6.10 6.91
C VAL A 70 -3.45 -5.26 6.43
N VAL A 71 -3.42 -4.84 5.16
CA VAL A 71 -4.47 -4.05 4.50
C VAL A 71 -5.22 -4.96 3.53
N GLY A 72 -6.51 -5.14 3.74
CA GLY A 72 -7.36 -6.02 2.94
C GLY A 72 -7.54 -5.59 1.48
N GLU A 73 -8.15 -6.47 0.68
CA GLU A 73 -8.47 -6.23 -0.72
C GLU A 73 -9.39 -5.01 -0.86
N GLN A 74 -9.11 -4.14 -1.83
CA GLN A 74 -9.85 -2.91 -2.11
C GLN A 74 -10.01 -1.96 -0.91
N CYS A 75 -9.18 -2.11 0.13
CA CYS A 75 -9.21 -1.27 1.30
C CYS A 75 -8.44 0.03 1.04
N SER A 76 -8.94 1.15 1.58
CA SER A 76 -8.24 2.43 1.52
C SER A 76 -7.92 2.95 2.92
N VAL A 77 -6.64 3.18 3.19
CA VAL A 77 -6.19 3.81 4.45
C VAL A 77 -6.17 5.31 4.26
N LYS A 78 -7.03 6.01 5.02
CA LYS A 78 -7.28 7.45 4.84
C LYS A 78 -6.05 8.30 5.15
N SER A 79 -5.95 9.44 4.46
CA SER A 79 -4.84 10.40 4.61
C SER A 79 -4.65 10.83 6.06
N SER A 80 -3.40 11.06 6.45
CA SER A 80 -3.02 11.49 7.80
C SER A 80 -3.36 10.48 8.91
N ALA A 81 -3.72 9.24 8.57
CA ALA A 81 -3.77 8.16 9.53
C ALA A 81 -2.34 7.65 9.80
N ALA A 82 -2.09 7.26 11.04
CA ALA A 82 -0.92 6.47 11.39
C ALA A 82 -1.44 5.18 12.01
N VAL A 83 -1.24 4.06 11.32
CA VAL A 83 -1.68 2.74 11.78
C VAL A 83 -0.45 1.91 12.12
N PHE A 84 -0.37 1.54 13.40
CA PHE A 84 0.68 0.71 13.96
C PHE A 84 0.04 -0.52 14.57
N ASP A 85 0.61 -1.70 14.29
CA ASP A 85 0.18 -2.97 14.88
C ASP A 85 -1.30 -3.32 14.62
N GLY A 86 -1.88 -2.71 13.58
CA GLY A 86 -3.30 -2.78 13.25
C GLY A 86 -3.59 -3.65 12.04
N VAL A 87 -4.56 -4.56 12.16
CA VAL A 87 -5.18 -5.21 11.00
C VAL A 87 -6.26 -4.28 10.46
N ILE A 88 -6.14 -3.86 9.19
CA ILE A 88 -7.16 -3.07 8.49
C ILE A 88 -7.79 -3.96 7.42
N VAL A 89 -9.05 -4.37 7.62
CA VAL A 89 -9.87 -5.04 6.61
C VAL A 89 -11.18 -4.27 6.51
N ASP A 90 -11.52 -3.73 5.33
CA ASP A 90 -12.91 -3.57 4.89
C ASP A 90 -12.99 -3.22 3.39
N PRO A 91 -13.62 -4.09 2.55
CA PRO A 91 -15.07 -4.20 2.61
C PRO A 91 -15.67 -5.63 2.58
N VAL A 92 -16.87 -5.77 3.15
CA VAL A 92 -17.99 -6.46 2.47
C VAL A 92 -19.02 -5.43 2.03
N ARG A 93 -19.36 -5.41 0.74
CA ARG A 93 -20.70 -5.04 0.28
C ARG A 93 -21.15 -5.93 -0.88
N ARG A 94 -21.86 -7.02 -0.56
CA ARG A 94 -22.93 -7.52 -1.41
C ARG A 94 -24.26 -7.01 -0.85
N ASN A 95 -24.77 -5.92 -1.41
CA ASN A 95 -26.22 -5.76 -1.50
C ASN A 95 -26.62 -6.49 -2.78
N GLU A 96 -27.05 -7.74 -2.64
CA GLU A 96 -27.79 -8.42 -3.69
C GLU A 96 -29.11 -7.66 -3.86
N SER A 97 -29.38 -7.21 -5.09
CA SER A 97 -30.71 -6.71 -5.50
C SER A 97 -31.52 -7.85 -6.07
#